data_AF-A0A7D4NR91-F1
#
_entry.id   AF-A0A7D4NR91-F1
#
_cell.length_a   1.000
_cell.length_b   1.000
_cell.length_c   1.000
_cell.angle_alpha   90.00
_cell.angle_beta   90.00
_cell.angle_gamma   90.00
#
_symmetry.space_group_name_H-M   'P 1'
#
loop_
_entity.id
_entity.type
_entity.pdbx_description
1 polymer ?
#
loop_
_entity_poly.entity_id
_entity_poly.type
_entity_poly.pdbx_seq_one_letter_code
_entity_poly.pdbx_strand_id
1 'polypeptide(L)' 'MQVNNFANIAYNGIQKNFERLNENTQTIVTPQQSFDNTANALIDNRMAQKDIEALVKVIKTEDGLIGQLFDTWV' A
#
# COMPACT_ATOMS: atom_id res chain seq x y z
N MET A 1 -4.64 19.84 16.31
CA MET A 1 -4.83 19.43 14.91
C MET A 1 -3.84 18.31 14.60
N GLN A 2 -4.30 17.06 14.52
CA GLN A 2 -3.45 15.92 14.09
C GLN A 2 -3.54 15.80 12.56
N VAL A 3 -2.79 16.63 11.84
CA VAL A 3 -2.71 16.55 10.36
C VAL A 3 -1.67 15.52 9.91
N ASN A 4 -0.87 14.97 10.83
CA ASN A 4 0.25 14.06 10.51
C ASN A 4 -0.04 12.56 10.71
N ASN A 5 -1.30 12.16 10.92
CA ASN A 5 -1.62 10.77 11.28
C ASN A 5 -1.92 9.89 10.06
N PHE A 6 -2.68 10.38 9.07
CA PHE A 6 -3.10 9.56 7.93
C PHE A 6 -1.98 9.31 6.92
N ALA A 7 -1.13 10.31 6.61
CA ALA A 7 0.10 10.12 5.84
C ALA A 7 1.01 9.02 6.41
N ASN A 8 1.23 9.03 7.73
CA ASN A 8 2.04 8.03 8.41
C ASN A 8 1.39 6.64 8.40
N ILE A 9 0.07 6.56 8.61
CA ILE A 9 -0.68 5.31 8.48
C ILE A 9 -0.57 4.77 7.05
N ALA A 10 -0.73 5.64 6.05
CA ALA A 10 -0.62 5.27 4.64
C ALA A 10 0.79 4.80 4.28
N TYR A 11 1.82 5.50 4.76
CA TYR A 11 3.22 5.11 4.55
C TYR A 11 3.53 3.74 5.17
N ASN A 12 3.18 3.51 6.44
CA ASN A 12 3.37 2.23 7.11
C ASN A 12 2.58 1.10 6.43
N GLY A 13 1.35 1.39 5.98
CA GLY A 13 0.53 0.46 5.22
C GLY A 13 1.15 0.08 3.87
N ILE A 14 1.78 1.04 3.18
CA ILE A 14 2.50 0.77 1.92
C ILE A 14 3.70 -0.14 2.18
N GLN A 15 4.51 0.15 3.20
CA GLN A 15 5.67 -0.68 3.55
C GLN A 15 5.25 -2.12 3.85
N LYS A 16 4.24 -2.32 4.71
CA LYS A 16 3.72 -3.65 5.05
C LYS A 16 3.19 -4.41 3.81
N ASN A 17 2.55 -3.72 2.88
CA ASN A 17 2.07 -4.38 1.66
C ASN A 17 3.20 -4.72 0.70
N PHE A 18 4.29 -3.95 0.64
CA PHE A 18 5.48 -4.35 -0.11
C PHE A 18 6.18 -5.57 0.51
N GLU A 19 6.20 -5.69 1.84
CA GLU A 19 6.69 -6.90 2.53
C GLU A 19 5.84 -8.13 2.14
N ARG A 20 4.50 -8.01 2.18
CA ARG A 20 3.59 -9.08 1.72
C ARG A 20 3.82 -9.45 0.26
N LEU A 21 4.01 -8.46 -0.63
CA LEU A 21 4.32 -8.72 -2.04
C LEU A 21 5.60 -9.54 -2.20
N ASN A 22 6.64 -9.22 -1.41
CA ASN A 22 7.89 -9.97 -1.42
C ASN A 22 7.69 -11.42 -0.95
N GLU A 23 7.02 -11.63 0.19
CA GLU A 23 6.73 -12.97 0.75
C GLU A 23 5.91 -13.84 -0.21
N ASN A 24 4.83 -13.28 -0.77
CA ASN A 24 3.99 -13.96 -1.74
C ASN A 24 4.76 -14.28 -3.02
N THR A 25 5.64 -13.39 -3.48
CA THR A 25 6.47 -13.65 -4.66
C THR A 25 7.36 -14.86 -4.44
N GLN A 26 8.02 -14.98 -3.28
CA GLN A 26 8.82 -16.17 -2.93
C GLN A 26 7.96 -17.45 -2.97
N THR A 27 6.75 -17.38 -2.42
CA THR A 27 5.79 -18.51 -2.40
C THR A 27 5.33 -18.92 -3.81
N ILE A 28 5.19 -17.96 -4.72
CA ILE A 28 4.79 -18.21 -6.12
C ILE A 28 5.94 -18.82 -6.92
N VAL A 29 7.17 -18.29 -6.79
CA VAL A 29 8.32 -18.78 -7.57
C VAL A 29 8.90 -20.07 -7.03
N THR A 30 8.73 -20.34 -5.74
CA THR A 30 9.10 -21.60 -5.09
C THR A 30 7.86 -22.22 -4.45
N PRO A 31 7.00 -22.90 -5.23
CA PRO A 31 5.80 -23.53 -4.72
C PRO A 31 6.17 -24.74 -3.86
N GLN A 32 6.60 -24.50 -2.63
CA GLN A 32 7.14 -25.52 -1.73
C GLN A 32 6.04 -26.31 -1.01
N GLN A 33 4.75 -25.95 -1.10
CA GLN A 33 3.74 -26.50 -0.17
C GLN A 33 2.36 -26.91 -0.70
N SER A 34 1.79 -26.33 -1.77
CA SER A 34 0.60 -26.86 -2.47
C SER A 34 0.16 -25.87 -3.56
N PHE A 35 -0.64 -26.34 -4.51
CA PHE A 35 -1.32 -25.45 -5.47
C PHE A 35 -2.19 -24.39 -4.78
N ASP A 36 -2.85 -24.76 -3.67
CA ASP A 36 -3.71 -23.85 -2.90
C ASP A 36 -2.91 -22.69 -2.28
N ASN A 37 -1.69 -22.95 -1.80
CA ASN A 37 -0.82 -21.90 -1.26
C ASN A 37 -0.38 -20.92 -2.35
N THR A 38 -0.07 -21.40 -3.55
CA THR A 38 0.24 -20.54 -4.69
C THR A 38 -0.97 -19.71 -5.13
N ALA A 39 -2.16 -20.31 -5.18
CA ALA A 39 -3.39 -19.60 -5.51
C ALA A 39 -3.71 -18.49 -4.50
N ASN A 40 -3.59 -18.79 -3.20
CA ASN A 40 -3.77 -17.81 -2.13
C ASN A 40 -2.74 -16.68 -2.21
N ALA A 41 -1.46 -16.99 -2.48
CA ALA A 41 -0.41 -15.99 -2.64
C ALA A 41 -0.65 -15.05 -3.85
N LEU A 42 -1.22 -15.57 -4.94
CA LEU A 42 -1.60 -14.76 -6.11
C LEU A 42 -2.76 -13.80 -5.79
N ILE A 43 -3.78 -14.29 -5.08
CA ILE A 43 -4.91 -13.47 -4.63
C ILE A 43 -4.41 -12.39 -3.66
N ASP A 44 -3.58 -12.77 -2.70
CA ASP A 44 -3.02 -11.84 -1.71
C ASP A 44 -2.14 -10.77 -2.35
N ASN A 45 -1.32 -11.15 -3.35
CA ASN A 45 -0.58 -10.18 -4.16
C ASN A 45 -1.49 -9.16 -4.83
N ARG A 46 -2.63 -9.60 -5.37
CA ARG A 46 -3.57 -8.68 -6.01
C ARG A 46 -4.21 -7.73 -5.01
N MET A 47 -4.54 -8.20 -3.81
CA MET A 47 -5.07 -7.35 -2.74
C MET A 47 -4.02 -6.34 -2.27
N ALA A 48 -2.79 -6.78 -2.00
CA ALA A 48 -1.69 -5.92 -1.57
C ALA A 48 -1.39 -4.80 -2.59
N GLN A 49 -1.44 -5.11 -3.90
CA GLN A 49 -1.34 -4.09 -4.95
C GLN A 49 -2.45 -3.04 -4.86
N LYS A 50 -3.70 -3.49 -4.66
CA LYS A 50 -4.86 -2.58 -4.56
C LYS A 50 -4.80 -1.72 -3.30
N ASP A 51 -4.33 -2.27 -2.20
CA ASP A 51 -4.12 -1.54 -0.96
C ASP A 51 -3.05 -0.45 -1.14
N ILE A 52 -1.93 -0.78 -1.80
CA ILE A 52 -0.89 0.21 -2.13
C ILE A 52 -1.46 1.33 -3.02
N GLU A 53 -2.19 0.98 -4.08
CA GLU A 53 -2.84 1.97 -4.96
C GLU A 53 -3.77 2.91 -4.18
N ALA A 54 -4.54 2.38 -3.22
CA ALA A 54 -5.44 3.17 -2.39
C ALA A 54 -4.67 4.08 -1.43
N LEU A 55 -3.64 3.58 -0.74
CA LEU A 55 -2.83 4.35 0.20
C LEU A 55 -2.03 5.46 -0.48
N VAL A 56 -1.51 5.20 -1.69
CA VAL A 56 -0.86 6.25 -2.50
C VAL A 56 -1.84 7.36 -2.86
N LYS A 57 -3.11 7.05 -3.13
CA LYS A 57 -4.14 8.09 -3.37
C LYS A 57 -4.39 8.94 -2.12
N VAL A 58 -4.37 8.34 -0.93
CA VAL A 58 -4.48 9.09 0.34
C VAL A 58 -3.35 10.11 0.45
N ILE A 59 -2.10 9.67 0.28
CA ILE A 59 -0.92 10.56 0.34
C ILE A 59 -1.04 11.70 -0.68
N LYS A 60 -1.41 11.38 -1.93
CA LYS A 60 -1.59 12.41 -2.97
C LYS A 60 -2.71 13.40 -2.67
N THR A 61 -3.77 12.94 -2.01
CA THR A 61 -4.89 13.79 -1.63
C THR A 61 -4.49 14.73 -0.51
N GLU A 62 -3.74 14.25 0.49
CA GLU A 62 -3.15 15.09 1.53
C GLU A 62 -2.20 16.15 0.94
N ASP A 63 -1.30 15.74 0.04
CA ASP A 63 -0.37 16.66 -0.63
C ASP A 63 -1.12 17.73 -1.45
N GLY A 64 -2.17 17.34 -2.17
CA GLY A 64 -3.02 18.28 -2.91
C GLY A 64 -3.76 19.28 -2.02
N LEU A 65 -4.28 18.83 -0.86
CA LEU A 65 -4.92 19.72 0.12
C LEU A 65 -3.91 20.70 0.74
N ILE A 66 -2.69 20.25 1.02
CA ILE A 66 -1.60 21.12 1.49
C ILE A 66 -1.27 22.16 0.43
N GLY A 67 -1.14 21.76 -0.84
CA GLY A 67 -0.90 22.67 -1.96
C GLY A 67 -1.99 23.76 -2.08
N GLN A 68 -3.27 23.37 -2.01
CA GLN A 68 -4.39 24.32 -2.05
C GLN A 68 -4.37 25.33 -0.88
N LEU A 69 -3.99 24.87 0.32
CA LEU A 69 -3.85 25.78 1.47
C LEU A 69 -2.74 26.81 1.26
N PHE A 70 -1.61 26.41 0.66
CA PHE A 70 -0.55 27.35 0.30
C PHE A 70 -0.97 28.32 -0.80
N ASP A 71 -1.65 27.85 -1.84
CA ASP A 71 -2.15 28.70 -2.93
C ASP A 71 -3.19 29.72 -2.46
N THR A 72 -3.95 29.43 -1.40
CA THR A 72 -4.95 30.37 -0.84
C THR A 72 -4.32 31.41 0.09
N TRP A 73 -3.09 31.17 0.57
CA TRP A 73 -2.39 32.06 1.51
C TRP A 73 -1.56 33.15 0.80
N VAL A 74 -1.33 33.00 -0.50
CA VAL A 74 -0.62 33.94 -1.39
C VAL A 74 -1.62 34.73 -2.22
#